data_AF-A0A920SLG3-F1
#
_entry.id   AF-A0A920SLG3-F1
#
_cell.length_a   1.000
_cell.length_b   1.000
_cell.length_c   1.000
_cell.angle_alpha   90.00
_cell.angle_beta   90.00
_cell.angle_gamma   90.00
#
_symmetry.space_group_name_H-M   'P 1'
#
loop_
_entity.id
_entity.type
_entity.pdbx_description
1 polymer ?
#
loop_
_entity_poly.entity_id
_entity_poly.type
_entity_poly.pdbx_seq_one_letter_code
_entity_poly.pdbx_strand_id
1 'polypeptide(L)'
;MPGSRSWKPTPVWVHWIIYNIPGNATGLPEGIPFESTDPMPREITGATHGNNGWGLSMYRGPAPPRNSVHHYHFAVFALNTELDLPPGLTRNELLEAIDGHVIGEGHMMPIYERQPADQDTIPNNSIHGSWND
;
A
#
# COMPACT_ATOMS: atom_id res chain seq x y z
N MET A 1 29.25 -27.32 -11.04
CA MET A 1 27.87 -27.22 -10.53
C MET A 1 27.86 -26.24 -9.36
N PRO A 2 27.39 -24.99 -9.50
CA PRO A 2 27.24 -24.09 -8.35
C PRO A 2 25.86 -24.31 -7.68
N GLY A 3 25.88 -24.50 -6.37
CA GLY A 3 24.75 -24.93 -5.55
C GLY A 3 23.63 -23.89 -5.38
N SER A 4 22.41 -24.41 -5.27
CA SER A 4 21.19 -23.66 -4.99
C SER A 4 21.22 -23.11 -3.57
N ARG A 5 21.51 -21.81 -3.43
CA ARG A 5 21.07 -21.06 -2.25
C ARG A 5 19.55 -20.96 -2.34
N SER A 6 18.86 -21.80 -1.59
CA SER A 6 17.44 -21.69 -1.27
C SER A 6 17.22 -20.38 -0.50
N TRP A 7 17.07 -19.28 -1.24
CA TRP A 7 16.52 -18.03 -0.74
C TRP A 7 15.04 -18.28 -0.50
N LYS A 8 14.63 -18.46 0.75
CA LYS A 8 13.22 -18.35 1.12
C LYS A 8 12.97 -16.87 1.40
N PRO A 9 12.29 -16.11 0.53
CA PRO A 9 11.90 -14.75 0.87
C PRO A 9 11.06 -14.80 2.14
N THR A 10 11.40 -13.97 3.13
CA THR A 10 10.52 -13.73 4.27
C THR A 10 9.13 -13.37 3.74
N PRO A 11 8.06 -13.98 4.25
CA PRO A 11 6.72 -13.69 3.76
C PRO A 11 6.45 -12.19 3.92
N VAL A 12 6.38 -11.50 2.79
CA VAL A 12 6.15 -10.06 2.75
C VAL A 12 4.70 -9.85 3.14
N TRP A 13 4.44 -9.08 4.19
CA TRP A 13 3.07 -8.83 4.60
C TRP A 13 2.42 -7.83 3.64
N VAL A 14 1.43 -8.29 2.87
CA VAL A 14 0.80 -7.48 1.83
C VAL A 14 -0.32 -6.65 2.44
N HIS A 15 -0.17 -5.32 2.42
CA HIS A 15 -1.15 -4.38 2.95
C HIS A 15 -2.23 -3.97 1.93
N TRP A 16 -1.88 -4.00 0.64
CA TRP A 16 -2.77 -3.62 -0.44
C TRP A 16 -2.39 -4.30 -1.74
N ILE A 17 -3.40 -4.62 -2.53
CA ILE A 17 -3.26 -4.98 -3.93
C ILE A 17 -4.41 -4.30 -4.67
N ILE A 18 -4.07 -3.60 -5.75
CA ILE A 18 -5.04 -3.01 -6.67
C ILE A 18 -4.48 -3.11 -8.09
N TYR A 19 -5.32 -3.51 -9.05
CA TYR A 19 -4.96 -3.71 -10.45
C TYR A 19 -6.15 -3.36 -11.36
N ASN A 20 -6.01 -3.56 -12.67
CA ASN A 20 -6.94 -3.08 -13.70
C ASN A 20 -7.16 -1.55 -13.64
N ILE A 21 -6.15 -0.82 -13.17
CA ILE A 21 -6.18 0.65 -13.17
C ILE A 21 -6.05 1.12 -14.63
N PRO A 22 -6.96 1.97 -15.13
CA PRO A 22 -6.88 2.49 -16.50
C PRO A 22 -5.53 3.18 -16.77
N GLY A 23 -4.95 2.95 -17.96
CA GLY A 23 -3.66 3.56 -18.32
C GLY A 23 -3.68 5.09 -18.45
N ASN A 24 -4.86 5.70 -18.51
CA ASN A 24 -5.06 7.15 -18.49
C ASN A 24 -5.26 7.72 -17.07
N ALA A 25 -5.23 6.88 -16.03
CA ALA A 25 -5.29 7.34 -14.65
C ALA A 25 -4.04 8.17 -14.34
N THR A 26 -4.24 9.36 -13.78
CA THR A 26 -3.14 10.28 -13.42
C THR A 26 -2.66 10.12 -11.99
N GLY A 27 -3.32 9.25 -11.22
CA GLY A 27 -2.99 8.94 -9.84
C GLY A 27 -4.03 8.04 -9.19
N LEU A 28 -3.76 7.66 -7.95
CA LEU A 28 -4.73 6.99 -7.08
C LEU A 28 -5.32 8.03 -6.12
N PRO A 29 -6.64 8.27 -6.13
CA PRO A 29 -7.26 9.17 -5.17
C PRO A 29 -7.14 8.61 -3.75
N GLU A 30 -7.14 9.51 -2.77
CA GLU A 30 -7.22 9.11 -1.36
C GLU A 30 -8.60 8.53 -1.04
N GLY A 31 -8.67 7.67 -0.02
CA GLY A 31 -9.95 7.15 0.48
C GLY A 31 -10.66 6.18 -0.48
N ILE A 32 -9.91 5.39 -1.25
CA ILE A 32 -10.49 4.31 -2.06
C ILE A 32 -11.36 3.41 -1.17
N PRO A 33 -12.58 3.06 -1.60
CA PRO A 33 -13.51 2.28 -0.78
C PRO A 33 -12.91 0.98 -0.25
N PHE A 34 -13.28 0.61 0.97
CA PHE A 34 -12.84 -0.64 1.59
C PHE A 34 -13.64 -1.85 1.11
N GLU A 35 -14.93 -1.66 0.84
CA GLU A 35 -15.80 -2.73 0.37
C GLU A 35 -15.68 -2.87 -1.14
N SER A 36 -15.41 -4.08 -1.63
CA SER A 36 -15.31 -4.35 -3.06
C SER A 36 -16.62 -4.12 -3.83
N THR A 37 -17.74 -4.00 -3.11
CA THR A 37 -19.06 -3.70 -3.67
C THR A 37 -19.29 -2.21 -3.91
N ASP A 38 -18.52 -1.35 -3.26
CA ASP A 38 -18.62 0.09 -3.45
C ASP A 38 -17.98 0.48 -4.78
N PRO A 39 -18.58 1.42 -5.52
CA PRO A 39 -18.03 1.84 -6.81
C PRO A 39 -16.67 2.52 -6.63
N MET A 40 -15.70 2.14 -7.47
CA MET A 40 -14.42 2.82 -7.52
C MET A 40 -14.57 4.30 -7.91
N PRO A 41 -13.68 5.18 -7.43
CA PRO A 41 -13.61 6.57 -7.88
C PRO A 41 -13.51 6.69 -9.40
N ARG A 42 -14.06 7.77 -9.94
CA ARG A 42 -14.20 7.97 -11.39
C ARG A 42 -12.85 7.87 -12.12
N GLU A 43 -11.79 8.37 -11.48
CA GLU A 43 -10.41 8.42 -11.96
C GLU A 43 -9.80 7.03 -12.18
N ILE A 44 -10.32 6.02 -11.49
CA ILE A 44 -9.85 4.63 -11.53
C ILE A 44 -11.03 3.66 -11.74
N THR A 45 -12.04 4.10 -12.48
CA THR A 45 -13.19 3.24 -12.83
C THR A 45 -12.68 1.97 -13.50
N GLY A 46 -13.06 0.80 -12.95
CA GLY A 46 -12.61 -0.51 -13.45
C GLY A 46 -11.43 -1.09 -12.66
N ALA A 47 -10.83 -0.33 -11.74
CA ALA A 47 -9.84 -0.87 -10.82
C ALA A 47 -10.46 -1.93 -9.90
N THR A 48 -9.66 -2.93 -9.57
CA THR A 48 -10.07 -4.12 -8.82
C THR A 48 -9.13 -4.37 -7.66
N HIS A 49 -9.69 -4.69 -6.50
CA HIS A 49 -8.93 -5.09 -5.33
C HIS A 49 -8.52 -6.57 -5.40
N GLY A 50 -7.25 -6.82 -5.06
CA GLY A 50 -6.72 -8.16 -4.80
C GLY A 50 -6.75 -8.53 -3.32
N ASN A 51 -6.51 -9.80 -3.02
CA ASN A 51 -6.49 -10.31 -1.66
C ASN A 51 -5.18 -9.93 -0.96
N ASN A 52 -5.29 -9.11 0.09
CA ASN A 52 -4.17 -8.73 0.94
C ASN A 52 -3.72 -9.90 1.85
N GLY A 53 -2.70 -9.69 2.70
CA GLY A 53 -2.17 -10.73 3.59
C GLY A 53 -3.16 -11.28 4.63
N TRP A 54 -4.31 -10.62 4.82
CA TRP A 54 -5.41 -11.09 5.65
C TRP A 54 -6.51 -11.82 4.86
N GLY A 55 -6.34 -12.00 3.54
CA GLY A 55 -7.36 -12.57 2.66
C GLY A 55 -8.53 -11.61 2.38
N LEU A 56 -8.32 -10.31 2.55
CA LEU A 56 -9.34 -9.28 2.33
C LEU A 56 -9.03 -8.47 1.07
N SER A 57 -10.06 -8.19 0.26
CA SER A 57 -9.98 -7.35 -0.94
C SER A 57 -10.04 -5.86 -0.62
N MET A 58 -9.17 -5.38 0.27
CA MET A 58 -9.17 -3.99 0.73
C MET A 58 -7.77 -3.51 1.11
N TYR A 59 -7.55 -2.20 1.11
CA TYR A 59 -6.39 -1.61 1.76
C TYR A 59 -6.52 -1.76 3.28
N ARG A 60 -5.46 -2.22 3.95
CA ARG A 60 -5.37 -2.14 5.41
C ARG A 60 -4.11 -1.39 5.81
N GLY A 61 -4.31 -0.29 6.51
CA GLY A 61 -3.24 0.63 6.90
C GLY A 61 -2.16 0.04 7.81
N PRO A 62 -1.06 0.79 7.99
CA PRO A 62 0.06 0.40 8.83
C PRO A 62 -0.36 0.31 10.32
N ALA A 63 -0.22 -0.88 10.91
CA ALA A 63 -0.43 -1.10 12.35
C ALA A 63 0.79 -1.82 12.96
N PRO A 64 1.99 -1.20 12.97
CA PRO A 64 3.17 -1.83 13.52
C PRO A 64 3.02 -2.00 15.04
N PRO A 65 3.66 -3.03 15.63
CA PRO A 65 3.86 -3.11 17.07
C PRO A 65 4.51 -1.84 17.61
N ARG A 66 4.20 -1.48 18.86
CA ARG A 66 4.82 -0.33 19.52
C ARG A 66 6.35 -0.52 19.56
N ASN A 67 7.08 0.57 19.36
CA ASN A 67 8.55 0.60 19.34
C ASN A 67 9.19 -0.24 18.21
N SER A 68 8.48 -0.40 17.09
CA SER A 68 9.00 -1.05 15.88
C SER A 68 8.80 -0.15 14.68
N VAL A 69 9.88 0.10 13.92
CA VAL A 69 9.85 0.78 12.63
C VAL A 69 9.56 -0.25 11.55
N HIS A 70 8.49 -0.08 10.79
CA HIS A 70 8.17 -0.95 9.65
C HIS A 70 8.41 -0.19 8.34
N HIS A 71 9.04 -0.87 7.38
CA HIS A 71 9.19 -0.38 6.01
C HIS A 71 7.99 -0.83 5.18
N TYR A 72 7.25 0.11 4.63
CA TYR A 72 6.10 -0.17 3.78
C TYR A 72 6.53 -0.02 2.32
N HIS A 73 6.61 -1.12 1.60
CA HIS A 73 7.02 -1.10 0.20
C HIS A 73 5.78 -0.91 -0.69
N PHE A 74 5.68 0.24 -1.34
CA PHE A 74 4.73 0.48 -2.41
C PHE A 74 5.46 0.29 -3.75
N ALA A 75 4.88 -0.53 -4.62
CA ALA A 75 5.37 -0.75 -5.96
C ALA A 75 4.21 -0.51 -6.94
N VAL A 76 4.50 0.24 -8.01
CA VAL A 76 3.57 0.53 -9.10
C VAL A 76 4.20 0.00 -10.37
N PHE A 77 3.43 -0.74 -11.16
CA PHE A 77 3.86 -1.29 -12.43
C PHE A 77 3.02 -0.69 -13.56
N ALA A 78 3.69 -0.14 -14.57
CA ALA A 78 3.05 0.26 -15.82
C ALA A 78 3.11 -0.91 -16.80
N LEU A 79 1.96 -1.25 -17.40
CA LEU A 79 1.85 -2.36 -18.35
C LEU A 79 1.67 -1.83 -19.78
N ASN A 80 2.13 -2.59 -20.76
CA ASN A 80 1.89 -2.30 -22.19
C ASN A 80 0.53 -2.77 -22.71
N THR A 81 -0.25 -3.47 -21.88
CA THR A 81 -1.54 -4.01 -22.24
C THR A 81 -2.53 -3.85 -21.09
N GLU A 82 -3.80 -3.73 -21.44
CA GLU A 82 -4.89 -3.93 -20.49
C GLU A 82 -5.03 -5.43 -20.23
N LEU A 83 -5.15 -5.79 -18.95
CA LEU A 83 -5.45 -7.14 -18.50
C LEU A 83 -6.80 -7.10 -17.81
N ASP A 84 -7.70 -8.02 -18.17
CA ASP A 84 -8.97 -8.20 -17.46
C ASP A 84 -8.80 -9.26 -16.38
N LEU A 85 -8.07 -8.91 -15.32
CA LEU A 85 -7.76 -9.83 -14.24
C LEU A 85 -8.96 -9.99 -13.30
N PRO A 86 -9.31 -11.23 -12.89
CA PRO A 86 -10.42 -11.46 -11.97
C PRO A 86 -10.12 -10.87 -10.60
N PRO A 87 -11.13 -10.51 -9.78
CA PRO A 87 -10.91 -10.03 -8.41
C PRO A 87 -10.28 -11.07 -7.49
N GLY A 88 -9.60 -10.61 -6.43
CA GLY A 88 -9.07 -11.49 -5.38
C GLY A 88 -7.72 -12.15 -5.67
N LEU A 89 -6.98 -11.69 -6.70
CA LEU A 89 -5.62 -12.16 -6.90
C LEU A 89 -4.73 -11.81 -5.71
N THR A 90 -3.88 -12.76 -5.33
CA THR A 90 -2.78 -12.54 -4.40
C THR A 90 -1.62 -11.80 -5.09
N ARG A 91 -0.65 -11.32 -4.30
CA ARG A 91 0.52 -10.62 -4.85
C ARG A 91 1.28 -11.48 -5.85
N ASN A 92 1.45 -12.77 -5.56
CA ASN A 92 2.24 -13.64 -6.42
C ASN A 92 1.51 -13.92 -7.74
N GLU A 93 0.21 -14.21 -7.67
CA GLU A 93 -0.62 -14.41 -8.88
C GLU A 93 -0.67 -13.14 -9.74
N LEU A 94 -0.77 -11.96 -9.11
CA LEU A 94 -0.71 -10.70 -9.86
C LEU A 94 0.65 -10.52 -10.54
N LEU A 95 1.75 -10.76 -9.83
CA LEU A 95 3.10 -10.62 -10.41
C LEU A 95 3.36 -11.61 -11.54
N GLU A 96 2.84 -12.83 -11.43
CA GLU A 96 2.88 -13.82 -12.51
C GLU A 96 2.02 -13.38 -13.71
N ALA A 97 0.82 -12.84 -13.46
CA ALA A 97 -0.10 -12.41 -14.51
C ALA A 97 0.42 -11.20 -15.31
N ILE A 98 1.20 -10.31 -14.69
CA ILE A 98 1.77 -9.14 -15.36
C ILE A 98 3.17 -9.40 -15.94
N ASP A 99 3.75 -10.58 -15.70
CA ASP A 99 5.10 -10.90 -16.19
C ASP A 99 5.16 -10.80 -17.72
N GLY A 100 6.22 -10.18 -18.23
CA GLY A 100 6.36 -9.88 -19.66
C GLY A 100 5.53 -8.70 -20.20
N HIS A 101 4.63 -8.11 -19.40
CA HIS A 101 3.84 -6.93 -19.78
C HIS A 101 4.35 -5.61 -19.16
N VAL A 102 5.25 -5.68 -18.17
CA VAL A 102 5.78 -4.51 -17.47
C VAL A 102 6.70 -3.69 -18.37
N ILE A 103 6.38 -2.41 -18.54
CA ILE A 103 7.18 -1.42 -19.29
C ILE A 103 7.79 -0.33 -18.41
N GLY A 104 7.40 -0.27 -17.14
CA GLY A 104 7.96 0.67 -16.18
C GLY A 104 7.56 0.29 -14.75
N GLU A 105 8.39 0.70 -13.80
CA GLU A 105 8.15 0.47 -12.38
C GLU A 105 8.47 1.73 -11.57
N GLY A 106 7.71 1.92 -10.49
CA GLY A 106 7.92 2.97 -9.50
C GLY A 106 7.86 2.37 -8.11
N HIS A 107 8.79 2.76 -7.24
CA HIS A 107 8.87 2.24 -5.88
C HIS A 107 8.92 3.37 -4.87
N MET A 108 8.24 3.17 -3.75
CA MET A 108 8.33 4.04 -2.58
C MET A 108 8.41 3.19 -1.32
N MET A 109 9.24 3.62 -0.37
CA MET A 109 9.44 2.92 0.90
C MET A 109 9.27 3.87 2.09
N PRO A 110 8.05 4.35 2.39
CA PRO A 110 7.81 5.07 3.62
C PRO A 110 8.06 4.19 4.85
N ILE A 111 8.52 4.83 5.91
CA ILE A 111 8.68 4.24 7.23
C ILE A 111 7.56 4.75 8.13
N TYR A 112 7.01 3.87 8.96
CA TYR A 112 6.08 4.26 10.02
C TYR A 112 6.42 3.57 11.32
N GLU A 113 6.42 4.35 12.39
CA GLU A 113 6.65 3.92 13.77
C GLU A 113 5.49 4.38 14.63
N ARG A 114 4.94 3.48 15.43
CA ARG A 114 3.94 3.84 16.44
C ARG A 114 4.63 4.28 17.72
N GLN A 115 4.49 5.57 18.07
CA GLN A 115 5.08 6.13 19.28
C GLN A 115 4.58 5.45 20.58
N PRO A 116 5.41 5.43 21.64
CA PRO A 116 5.01 4.99 22.97
C PRO A 116 3.86 5.83 23.53
N ALA A 117 3.06 5.26 24.43
CA ALA A 117 1.91 5.94 25.04
C ALA A 117 2.27 7.02 26.07
N ASP A 118 3.56 7.30 26.33
CA ASP A 118 4.01 8.24 27.36
C ASP A 118 4.17 9.69 26.86
N GLN A 119 3.99 9.94 25.55
CA GLN A 119 4.11 11.26 24.94
C GLN A 119 2.76 12.00 24.78
N ASP A 120 1.65 11.41 25.24
CA ASP A 120 0.31 12.07 25.24
C ASP A 120 0.11 13.08 26.38
N THR A 121 1.16 13.41 27.16
CA THR A 121 1.08 14.45 28.21
C THR A 121 1.75 15.75 27.76
N ILE A 122 1.01 16.58 27.03
CA ILE A 122 1.29 18.03 27.03
C ILE A 122 0.77 18.59 28.36
N PRO A 123 1.60 19.17 29.25
CA PRO A 123 1.08 20.07 30.27
C PRO A 123 0.53 21.31 29.57
N ASN A 124 -0.78 21.51 29.74
CA ASN A 124 -1.54 22.70 29.37
C ASN A 124 -0.75 23.99 29.67
N ASN A 125 -0.55 24.75 28.59
CA ASN A 125 -0.02 26.11 28.50
C ASN A 125 -0.70 27.09 29.48
N SER A 126 0.02 27.57 30.51
CA SER A 126 -0.30 28.84 31.17
C SER A 126 0.50 29.96 30.52
N ILE A 127 -0.23 30.69 29.70
CA ILE A 127 0.12 31.86 28.91
C ILE A 127 0.63 32.99 29.84
N HIS A 128 1.81 33.55 29.56
CA HIS A 128 2.12 34.94 29.91
C HIS A 128 2.78 35.60 28.71
N GLY A 129 1.95 36.32 27.94
CA GLY A 129 2.43 37.24 26.92
C GLY A 129 3.13 38.43 27.58
N SER A 130 4.28 38.80 27.02
CA SER A 130 4.93 40.08 27.26
C SER A 130 4.83 40.88 25.97
N TRP A 131 3.99 41.92 25.99
CA TRP A 131 4.05 43.04 25.06
C TRP A 131 4.67 44.20 25.83
N ASN A 132 5.78 44.75 25.33
CA ASN A 132 6.35 46.00 25.82
C ASN A 132 5.83 47.15 24.93
N ASP A 133 5.51 48.26 25.59
CA ASP A 133 5.21 49.58 25.02
C ASP A 133 6.40 50.20 24.24
#